data_AF-A0AAD9NB77-F1
#
_entry.id   AF-A0AAD9NB77-F1
#
_cell.length_a   1.000
_cell.length_b   1.000
_cell.length_c   1.000
_cell.angle_alpha   90.00
_cell.angle_beta   90.00
_cell.angle_gamma   90.00
#
_symmetry.space_group_name_H-M   'P 1'
#
loop_
_entity.id
_entity.type
_entity.pdbx_description
1 polymer ?
#
loop_
_entity_poly.entity_id
_entity_poly.type
_entity_poly.pdbx_seq_one_letter_code
_entity_poly.pdbx_strand_id
1 'polypeptide(L)'
;MATFKTKINLWVRSEIFAYGALPVPPHPRLSVHNIKKIIPYAKSKGKSGFPRLGYSVWKNIACNKLQLPMDLAWMYFVTFDMLVVTMPEERLERDEMFAKCTSQQELELCKSKMSVPLLRFVLFLYLQHFHKISLRSSLASGNVEWPVTSQPPELDTRSSSARGKSLDEHSHMTFVLNNLKEILDLLAQPDVSSDTKETCLSVDAVEALGFIIAGSVDSNRTEKTLHEIAMMQQVYQKSGYSKVNVATSRSPRGWKLVVRLQALHPPHAAS
;
A
#
# COMPACT_ATOMS: atom_id res chain seq x y z
N MET A 1 -15.57 38.85 1.24
CA MET A 1 -14.46 37.95 0.85
C MET A 1 -14.98 36.53 0.80
N ALA A 2 -15.09 35.94 -0.39
CA ALA A 2 -15.50 34.55 -0.54
C ALA A 2 -14.37 33.65 -0.01
N THR A 3 -14.62 32.92 1.06
CA THR A 3 -13.75 31.85 1.54
C THR A 3 -13.82 30.70 0.54
N PHE A 4 -12.86 30.64 -0.38
CA PHE A 4 -12.67 29.46 -1.23
C PHE A 4 -12.38 28.27 -0.32
N LYS A 5 -13.37 27.39 -0.19
CA LYS A 5 -13.24 26.13 0.53
C LYS A 5 -12.44 25.18 -0.37
N THR A 6 -11.13 25.10 -0.17
CA THR A 6 -10.29 24.18 -0.94
C THR A 6 -10.77 22.75 -0.74
N LYS A 7 -11.17 22.11 -1.85
CA LYS A 7 -11.66 20.73 -1.84
C LYS A 7 -10.47 19.80 -1.93
N ILE A 8 -10.23 19.05 -0.86
CA ILE A 8 -9.21 18.00 -0.83
C ILE A 8 -9.87 16.71 -1.30
N ASN A 9 -9.29 16.11 -2.33
CA ASN A 9 -9.69 14.80 -2.81
C ASN A 9 -8.59 13.80 -2.43
N LEU A 10 -8.99 12.68 -1.82
CA LEU A 10 -8.12 11.55 -1.56
C LEU A 10 -8.66 10.35 -2.32
N TRP A 11 -7.77 9.51 -2.85
CA TRP A 11 -8.13 8.26 -3.51
C TRP A 11 -7.11 7.16 -3.20
N VAL A 12 -7.53 5.92 -3.43
CA VAL A 12 -6.66 4.75 -3.32
C VAL A 12 -5.96 4.52 -4.66
N ARG A 13 -4.66 4.24 -4.62
CA ARG A 13 -3.86 3.87 -5.79
C ARG A 13 -4.25 2.48 -6.28
N SER A 14 -5.04 2.44 -7.35
CA SER A 14 -5.57 1.20 -7.93
C SER A 14 -4.49 0.27 -8.49
N GLU A 15 -3.38 0.83 -8.98
CA GLU A 15 -2.27 0.12 -9.61
C GLU A 15 -1.60 -0.90 -8.69
N ILE A 16 -1.59 -0.65 -7.38
CA ILE A 16 -0.98 -1.55 -6.39
C ILE A 16 -1.84 -2.81 -6.21
N PHE A 17 -3.15 -2.67 -6.31
CA PHE A 17 -4.06 -3.80 -6.22
C PHE A 17 -4.11 -4.55 -7.55
N ALA A 18 -4.17 -3.83 -8.67
CA ALA A 18 -4.26 -4.43 -10.00
C ALA A 18 -2.99 -5.19 -10.41
N TYR A 19 -1.80 -4.66 -10.08
CA TYR A 19 -0.53 -5.23 -10.54
C TYR A 19 0.34 -5.79 -9.41
N GLY A 20 0.03 -5.45 -8.16
CA GLY A 20 0.84 -5.84 -7.01
C GLY A 20 0.26 -6.97 -6.15
N ALA A 21 -1.06 -7.12 -6.12
CA ALA A 21 -1.68 -8.24 -5.40
C ALA A 21 -1.57 -9.50 -6.27
N LEU A 22 -0.92 -10.53 -5.75
CA LEU A 22 -0.83 -11.80 -6.46
C LEU A 22 -2.23 -12.44 -6.52
N PRO A 23 -2.67 -13.00 -7.67
CA PRO A 23 -3.99 -13.61 -7.84
C PRO A 23 -4.08 -15.00 -7.18
N VAL A 24 -3.35 -15.22 -6.10
CA VAL A 24 -3.31 -16.45 -5.31
C VAL A 24 -3.42 -16.10 -3.83
N PRO A 25 -3.98 -16.98 -2.99
CA PRO A 25 -4.04 -16.74 -1.56
C PRO A 25 -2.64 -16.50 -0.98
N PRO A 26 -2.41 -15.46 -0.16
CA PRO A 26 -1.11 -15.26 0.47
C PRO A 26 -0.78 -16.45 1.36
N HIS A 27 0.52 -16.78 1.37
CA HIS A 27 1.07 -17.88 2.15
C HIS A 27 0.61 -17.78 3.63
N PRO A 28 0.21 -18.88 4.30
CA PRO A 28 -0.40 -18.83 5.63
C PRO A 28 0.45 -18.12 6.70
N ARG A 29 1.78 -18.20 6.55
CA ARG A 29 2.74 -17.56 7.45
C ARG A 29 2.87 -16.05 7.23
N LEU A 30 2.35 -15.51 6.13
CA LEU A 30 2.27 -14.08 5.87
C LEU A 30 1.06 -13.46 6.61
N SER A 31 0.71 -13.91 7.80
CA SER A 31 -0.41 -13.35 8.58
C SER A 31 -0.08 -11.94 9.08
N VAL A 32 -1.11 -11.12 9.37
CA VAL A 32 -0.88 -9.75 9.87
C VAL A 32 -0.02 -9.72 11.13
N HIS A 33 -0.21 -10.69 12.04
CA HIS A 33 0.62 -10.84 13.23
C HIS A 33 2.11 -11.00 12.91
N ASN A 34 2.44 -11.78 11.87
CA ASN A 34 3.82 -11.99 11.45
C ASN A 34 4.37 -10.80 10.67
N ILE A 35 3.55 -10.16 9.83
CA ILE A 35 3.91 -8.94 9.10
C ILE A 35 4.30 -7.82 10.09
N LYS A 36 3.53 -7.64 11.18
CA LYS A 36 3.84 -6.66 12.24
C LYS A 36 5.23 -6.86 12.87
N LYS A 37 5.74 -8.09 12.92
CA LYS A 37 7.08 -8.40 13.47
C LYS A 37 8.24 -8.06 12.52
N ILE A 38 7.96 -7.80 11.24
CA ILE A 38 8.98 -7.49 10.24
C ILE A 38 9.68 -6.18 10.59
N ILE A 39 8.91 -5.13 10.90
CA ILE A 39 9.46 -3.79 11.20
C ILE A 39 10.46 -3.80 12.37
N PRO A 40 10.11 -4.26 13.59
CA PRO A 40 11.03 -4.26 14.71
C PRO A 40 12.26 -5.14 14.45
N TYR A 41 12.08 -6.27 13.76
CA TYR A 41 13.22 -7.13 13.40
C TYR A 41 14.16 -6.48 12.38
N ALA A 42 13.62 -5.84 11.36
CA ALA A 42 14.42 -5.14 10.36
C ALA A 42 15.18 -3.97 10.99
N LYS A 43 14.53 -3.18 11.86
CA LYS A 43 15.20 -2.12 12.63
C LYS A 43 16.35 -2.65 13.50
N SER A 44 16.21 -3.84 14.08
CA SER A 44 17.28 -4.48 14.85
C SER A 44 18.51 -4.87 14.01
N LYS A 45 18.46 -4.74 12.67
CA LYS A 45 19.58 -4.95 11.74
C LYS A 45 20.25 -3.65 11.32
N GLY A 46 19.88 -2.51 11.92
CA GLY A 46 20.51 -1.22 11.67
C GLY A 46 20.36 -0.77 10.21
N LYS A 47 21.44 -0.27 9.62
CA LYS A 47 21.46 0.33 8.27
C LYS A 47 20.98 -0.62 7.17
N SER A 48 21.14 -1.94 7.34
CA SER A 48 20.71 -2.94 6.35
C SER A 48 19.22 -3.27 6.42
N GLY A 49 18.51 -2.80 7.45
CA GLY A 49 17.09 -3.10 7.65
C GLY A 49 16.19 -1.87 7.84
N PHE A 50 16.73 -0.68 8.10
CA PHE A 50 15.96 0.56 8.18
C PHE A 50 16.79 1.78 7.71
N PRO A 51 16.22 2.73 6.95
CA PRO A 51 14.83 2.79 6.46
C PRO A 51 14.55 1.91 5.23
N ARG A 52 15.61 1.43 4.56
CA ARG A 52 15.52 0.48 3.45
C ARG A 52 15.86 -0.93 3.93
N LEU A 53 15.03 -1.89 3.56
CA LEU A 53 15.20 -3.31 3.82
C LEU A 53 16.04 -3.92 2.71
N GLY A 54 17.26 -4.37 3.03
CA GLY A 54 18.08 -5.14 2.11
C GLY A 54 17.48 -6.52 1.83
N TYR A 55 17.66 -7.04 0.61
CA TYR A 55 17.14 -8.35 0.22
C TYR A 55 17.70 -9.47 1.09
N SER A 56 18.97 -9.41 1.51
CA SER A 56 19.55 -10.40 2.41
C SER A 56 18.82 -10.48 3.76
N VAL A 57 18.41 -9.33 4.30
CA VAL A 57 17.60 -9.25 5.53
C VAL A 57 16.19 -9.79 5.28
N TRP A 58 15.55 -9.40 4.17
CA TRP A 58 14.25 -9.94 3.79
C TRP A 58 14.28 -11.46 3.60
N LYS A 59 15.23 -11.98 2.83
CA LYS A 59 15.44 -13.41 2.57
C LYS A 59 15.55 -14.19 3.89
N ASN A 60 16.31 -13.67 4.85
CA ASN A 60 16.40 -14.28 6.18
C ASN A 60 15.06 -14.28 6.93
N ILE A 61 14.30 -13.17 6.90
CA ILE A 61 12.95 -13.11 7.49
C ILE A 61 12.02 -14.11 6.81
N ALA A 62 11.94 -14.04 5.48
CA ALA A 62 11.06 -14.83 4.65
C ALA A 62 11.35 -16.32 4.78
N CYS A 63 12.60 -16.75 4.56
CA CYS A 63 12.95 -18.17 4.54
C CYS A 63 13.04 -18.75 5.95
N ASN A 64 13.68 -18.05 6.90
CA ASN A 64 13.98 -18.66 8.20
C ASN A 64 12.90 -18.41 9.24
N LYS A 65 12.20 -17.27 9.20
CA LYS A 65 11.14 -16.95 10.18
C LYS A 65 9.74 -17.28 9.68
N LEU A 66 9.48 -16.92 8.43
CA LEU A 66 8.19 -17.12 7.79
C LEU A 66 8.10 -18.46 7.06
N GLN A 67 9.22 -19.16 6.85
CA GLN A 67 9.29 -20.43 6.11
C GLN A 67 8.69 -20.33 4.70
N LEU A 68 8.89 -19.17 4.05
CA LEU A 68 8.53 -18.97 2.65
C LEU A 68 9.57 -19.67 1.76
N PRO A 69 9.16 -20.30 0.65
CA PRO A 69 10.08 -20.70 -0.40
C PRO A 69 10.92 -19.51 -0.87
N MET A 70 12.18 -19.76 -1.21
CA MET A 70 13.12 -18.71 -1.61
C MET A 70 12.61 -17.94 -2.85
N ASP A 71 12.04 -18.65 -3.82
CA ASP A 71 11.50 -18.04 -5.03
C ASP A 71 10.29 -17.14 -4.74
N LEU A 72 9.46 -17.53 -3.76
CA LEU A 72 8.34 -16.70 -3.31
C LEU A 72 8.83 -15.46 -2.55
N ALA A 73 9.88 -15.58 -1.75
CA ALA A 73 10.51 -14.44 -1.09
C ALA A 73 11.07 -13.45 -2.13
N TRP A 74 11.73 -13.96 -3.17
CA TRP A 74 12.24 -13.15 -4.27
C TRP A 74 11.13 -12.49 -5.07
N MET A 75 10.08 -13.25 -5.40
CA MET A 75 8.91 -12.76 -6.13
C MET A 75 8.27 -11.55 -5.43
N TYR A 76 7.96 -11.64 -4.14
CA TYR A 76 7.42 -10.49 -3.41
C TYR A 76 8.34 -9.26 -3.47
N PHE A 77 9.65 -9.48 -3.34
CA PHE A 77 10.62 -8.40 -3.34
C PHE A 77 10.68 -7.68 -4.70
N VAL A 78 10.77 -8.45 -5.79
CA VAL A 78 10.82 -7.89 -7.16
C VAL A 78 9.49 -7.30 -7.58
N THR A 79 8.36 -7.96 -7.29
CA THR A 79 7.03 -7.39 -7.58
C THR A 79 6.87 -6.03 -6.93
N PHE A 80 7.27 -5.88 -5.66
CA PHE A 80 7.25 -4.58 -5.01
C PHE A 80 8.17 -3.57 -5.68
N ASP A 81 9.41 -3.96 -5.98
CA ASP A 81 10.39 -3.08 -6.63
C ASP A 81 9.89 -2.57 -7.99
N MET A 82 9.17 -3.40 -8.75
CA MET A 82 8.55 -3.02 -10.02
C MET A 82 7.41 -2.01 -9.85
N LEU A 83 6.66 -2.06 -8.74
CA LEU A 83 5.58 -1.12 -8.44
C LEU A 83 6.08 0.25 -7.98
N VAL A 84 7.26 0.29 -7.35
CA VAL A 84 7.83 1.55 -6.90
C VAL A 84 8.54 2.21 -8.08
N VAL A 85 8.21 3.48 -8.32
CA VAL A 85 8.88 4.31 -9.33
C VAL A 85 10.37 4.35 -8.99
N THR A 86 11.14 3.75 -9.88
CA THR A 86 12.60 3.83 -9.89
C THR A 86 12.99 4.45 -11.22
N MET A 87 14.08 5.23 -11.25
CA MET A 87 14.56 5.83 -12.48
C MET A 87 14.80 4.72 -13.53
N PRO A 88 14.35 4.89 -14.78
CA PRO A 88 14.53 3.88 -15.83
C PRO A 88 15.98 3.42 -15.99
N GLU A 89 16.93 4.33 -15.80
CA GLU A 89 18.37 4.08 -15.86
C GLU A 89 18.82 3.09 -14.78
N GLU A 90 18.38 3.30 -13.53
CA GLU A 90 18.67 2.39 -12.41
C GLU A 90 18.04 1.00 -12.59
N ARG A 91 16.94 0.91 -13.35
CA ARG A 91 16.33 -0.39 -13.72
C ARG A 91 17.16 -1.08 -14.79
N LEU A 92 17.55 -0.37 -15.84
CA LEU A 92 18.37 -0.90 -16.91
C LEU A 92 19.73 -1.41 -16.39
N GLU A 93 20.41 -0.62 -15.55
CA GLU A 93 21.69 -1.02 -14.94
C GLU A 93 21.57 -2.31 -14.13
N ARG A 94 20.44 -2.50 -13.43
CA ARG A 94 20.17 -3.73 -12.69
C ARG A 94 19.90 -4.91 -13.62
N ASP A 95 19.08 -4.73 -14.65
CA ASP A 95 18.78 -5.78 -15.62
C ASP A 95 20.06 -6.23 -16.34
N GLU A 96 20.95 -5.29 -16.70
CA GLU A 96 22.27 -5.61 -17.24
C GLU A 96 23.16 -6.36 -16.23
N MET A 97 23.16 -5.95 -14.96
CA MET A 97 23.89 -6.66 -13.89
C MET A 97 23.39 -8.09 -13.75
N PHE A 98 22.07 -8.31 -13.80
CA PHE A 98 21.47 -9.64 -13.75
C PHE A 98 21.80 -10.47 -15.00
N ALA A 99 21.76 -9.88 -16.19
CA ALA A 99 22.08 -10.55 -17.46
C ALA A 99 23.55 -11.02 -17.53
N LYS A 100 24.46 -10.32 -16.84
CA LYS A 100 25.89 -10.68 -16.74
C LYS A 100 26.17 -11.85 -15.78
N CYS A 101 25.20 -12.25 -14.96
CA CYS A 101 25.39 -13.36 -14.02
C CYS A 101 25.38 -14.70 -14.77
N THR A 102 26.43 -15.50 -14.61
CA THR A 102 26.55 -16.83 -15.25
C THR A 102 26.34 -17.98 -14.27
N SER A 103 26.49 -17.71 -12.97
CA SER A 103 26.30 -18.69 -11.90
C SER A 103 25.23 -18.27 -10.90
N GLN A 104 24.66 -19.25 -10.20
CA GLN A 104 23.69 -19.01 -9.13
C GLN A 104 24.29 -18.18 -7.97
N GLN A 105 25.59 -18.30 -7.72
CA GLN A 105 26.27 -17.55 -6.66
C GLN A 105 26.39 -16.07 -7.01
N GLU A 106 26.73 -15.74 -8.26
CA GLU A 106 26.74 -14.36 -8.76
C GLU A 106 25.36 -13.74 -8.72
N LEU A 107 24.33 -14.50 -9.11
CA LEU A 107 22.94 -14.07 -9.04
C LEU A 107 22.56 -13.70 -7.61
N GLU A 108 22.85 -14.56 -6.63
CA GLU A 108 22.54 -14.30 -5.23
C GLU A 108 23.33 -13.10 -4.66
N LEU A 109 24.58 -12.90 -5.09
CA LEU A 109 25.34 -11.71 -4.72
C LEU A 109 24.70 -10.44 -5.29
N CYS A 110 24.24 -10.47 -6.54
CA CYS A 110 23.53 -9.35 -7.17
C CYS A 110 22.22 -9.04 -6.44
N LYS A 111 21.40 -10.06 -6.15
CA LYS A 111 20.18 -9.89 -5.34
C LYS A 111 20.49 -9.25 -3.98
N SER A 112 21.59 -9.64 -3.33
CA SER A 112 21.96 -9.13 -1.99
C SER A 112 22.22 -7.63 -1.93
N LYS A 113 22.57 -7.00 -3.06
CA LYS A 113 22.79 -5.55 -3.19
C LYS A 113 21.48 -4.76 -3.27
N MET A 114 20.35 -5.42 -3.52
CA MET A 114 19.06 -4.75 -3.65
C MET A 114 18.48 -4.40 -2.28
N SER A 115 17.75 -3.29 -2.23
CA SER A 115 17.01 -2.86 -1.05
C SER A 115 15.75 -2.10 -1.44
N VAL A 116 14.75 -2.09 -0.56
CA VAL A 116 13.42 -1.50 -0.79
C VAL A 116 12.97 -0.70 0.43
N PRO A 117 12.17 0.38 0.31
CA PRO A 117 11.65 1.09 1.48
C PRO A 117 10.84 0.17 2.41
N LEU A 118 11.29 -0.01 3.66
CA LEU A 118 10.74 -1.03 4.57
C LEU A 118 9.24 -0.88 4.80
N LEU A 119 8.80 0.33 5.16
CA LEU A 119 7.41 0.56 5.56
C LEU A 119 6.44 0.36 4.39
N ARG A 120 6.81 0.80 3.19
CA ARG A 120 6.04 0.57 1.96
C ARG A 120 6.03 -0.91 1.58
N PHE A 121 7.15 -1.61 1.72
CA PHE A 121 7.23 -3.05 1.47
C PHE A 121 6.33 -3.85 2.44
N VAL A 122 6.29 -3.47 3.71
CA VAL A 122 5.41 -4.08 4.71
C VAL A 122 3.93 -3.84 4.40
N LEU A 123 3.57 -2.64 3.92
CA LEU A 123 2.23 -2.36 3.40
C LEU A 123 1.89 -3.26 2.20
N PHE A 124 2.81 -3.38 1.25
CA PHE A 124 2.63 -4.26 0.10
C PHE A 124 2.37 -5.72 0.49
N LEU A 125 3.11 -6.26 1.46
CA LEU A 125 2.86 -7.61 1.99
C LEU A 125 1.48 -7.74 2.65
N TYR A 126 1.03 -6.69 3.35
CA TYR A 126 -0.31 -6.66 3.94
C TYR A 126 -1.40 -6.69 2.85
N LEU A 127 -1.24 -5.91 1.79
CA LEU A 127 -2.19 -5.82 0.68
C LEU A 127 -2.40 -7.13 -0.08
N GLN A 128 -1.49 -8.10 0.02
CA GLN A 128 -1.69 -9.44 -0.53
C GLN A 128 -2.95 -10.14 0.04
N HIS A 129 -3.49 -9.67 1.16
CA HIS A 129 -4.74 -10.16 1.73
C HIS A 129 -6.00 -9.64 1.02
N PHE A 130 -5.86 -8.71 0.06
CA PHE A 130 -6.98 -8.11 -0.66
C PHE A 130 -7.93 -9.15 -1.27
N HIS A 131 -7.40 -10.10 -2.06
CA HIS A 131 -8.23 -11.11 -2.72
C HIS A 131 -8.91 -12.07 -1.73
N LYS A 132 -8.33 -12.32 -0.55
CA LYS A 132 -9.01 -13.11 0.50
C LYS A 132 -10.30 -12.46 1.00
N ILE A 133 -10.33 -11.12 1.06
CA ILE A 133 -11.48 -10.35 1.54
C ILE A 133 -12.49 -10.12 0.41
N SER A 134 -12.01 -9.79 -0.79
CA SER A 134 -12.87 -9.58 -1.97
C SER A 134 -13.64 -10.85 -2.35
N LEU A 135 -12.99 -12.03 -2.35
CA LEU A 135 -13.66 -13.30 -2.70
C LEU A 135 -14.76 -13.70 -1.70
N ARG A 136 -14.59 -13.42 -0.39
CA ARG A 136 -15.66 -13.66 0.60
C ARG A 136 -16.86 -12.74 0.40
N SER A 137 -16.64 -11.51 -0.07
CA SER A 137 -17.70 -10.56 -0.40
C SER A 137 -18.43 -10.95 -1.70
N SER A 138 -17.70 -11.44 -2.71
CA SER A 138 -18.30 -11.93 -3.96
C SER A 138 -19.13 -13.20 -3.76
N LEU A 139 -18.75 -14.07 -2.83
CA LEU A 139 -19.56 -15.25 -2.45
C LEU A 139 -20.79 -14.88 -1.61
N ALA A 140 -20.78 -13.74 -0.92
CA ALA A 140 -21.94 -13.21 -0.20
C ALA A 140 -22.93 -12.49 -1.14
N SER A 141 -22.45 -11.95 -2.27
CA SER A 141 -23.27 -11.50 -3.39
C SER A 141 -23.49 -12.64 -4.38
N GLY A 142 -24.27 -13.64 -3.98
CA GLY A 142 -24.71 -14.72 -4.86
C GLY A 142 -25.53 -14.18 -6.03
N ASN A 143 -24.88 -13.97 -7.18
CA ASN A 143 -25.40 -14.10 -8.55
C ASN A 143 -24.43 -13.45 -9.55
N VAL A 144 -23.25 -14.04 -9.75
CA VAL A 144 -22.54 -13.88 -11.02
C VAL A 144 -21.98 -15.24 -11.42
N GLU A 145 -22.75 -15.88 -12.30
CA GLU A 145 -22.48 -17.16 -12.93
C GLU A 145 -21.15 -17.09 -13.72
N TRP A 146 -20.19 -17.93 -13.33
CA TRP A 146 -18.96 -18.18 -14.08
C TRP A 146 -19.20 -19.33 -15.08
N PRO A 147 -18.50 -19.30 -16.23
CA PRO A 147 -19.04 -18.92 -17.53
C PRO A 147 -19.98 -19.98 -18.15
N VAL A 148 -21.14 -19.53 -18.65
CA VAL A 148 -21.99 -20.33 -19.53
C VAL A 148 -21.44 -20.23 -20.96
N THR A 149 -21.02 -21.38 -21.47
CA THR A 149 -21.08 -21.83 -22.87
C THR A 149 -21.15 -20.76 -23.96
N SER A 150 -20.02 -20.57 -24.63
CA SER A 150 -19.86 -20.23 -26.06
C SER A 150 -21.14 -19.88 -26.86
N GLN A 151 -21.40 -18.59 -27.04
CA GLN A 151 -22.07 -18.06 -28.23
C GLN A 151 -21.21 -16.93 -28.84
N PRO A 152 -21.12 -16.85 -30.19
CA PRO A 152 -20.28 -15.87 -30.86
C PRO A 152 -20.87 -14.45 -30.74
N PRO A 153 -20.03 -13.40 -30.77
CA PRO A 153 -20.48 -12.04 -30.51
C PRO A 153 -21.23 -11.47 -31.72
N GLU A 154 -22.51 -11.13 -31.54
CA GLU A 154 -23.14 -10.09 -32.35
C GLU A 154 -22.57 -8.73 -31.92
N LEU A 155 -22.30 -7.93 -32.94
CA LEU A 155 -21.41 -6.79 -32.94
C LEU A 155 -22.07 -5.53 -32.35
N ASP A 156 -22.42 -5.53 -31.06
CA ASP A 156 -22.89 -4.30 -30.39
C ASP A 156 -21.76 -3.55 -29.68
N THR A 157 -21.27 -2.57 -30.42
CA THR A 157 -20.23 -1.63 -30.03
C THR A 157 -20.81 -0.58 -29.08
N ARG A 158 -20.84 -0.83 -27.76
CA ARG A 158 -20.86 0.23 -26.72
C ARG A 158 -20.63 -0.29 -25.29
N SER A 159 -19.44 0.03 -24.77
CA SER A 159 -19.11 0.28 -23.36
C SER A 159 -19.38 -0.82 -22.30
N SER A 160 -18.60 -1.90 -22.31
CA SER A 160 -18.46 -2.81 -21.15
C SER A 160 -17.19 -2.54 -20.31
N SER A 161 -16.23 -1.77 -20.81
CA SER A 161 -14.92 -1.57 -20.15
C SER A 161 -14.92 -0.54 -19.01
N ALA A 162 -15.89 0.37 -18.96
CA ALA A 162 -16.00 1.39 -17.91
C ALA A 162 -16.65 0.86 -16.61
N ARG A 163 -17.47 -0.19 -16.71
CA ARG A 163 -18.21 -0.77 -15.57
C ARG A 163 -17.35 -1.70 -14.71
N GLY A 164 -16.37 -2.38 -15.32
CA GLY A 164 -15.40 -3.22 -14.60
C GLY A 164 -14.40 -2.39 -13.78
N LYS A 165 -13.83 -1.35 -14.40
CA LYS A 165 -12.84 -0.47 -13.74
C LYS A 165 -13.40 0.24 -12.50
N SER A 166 -14.65 0.72 -12.55
CA SER A 166 -15.27 1.41 -11.42
C SER A 166 -15.64 0.48 -10.26
N LEU A 167 -15.97 -0.79 -10.54
CA LEU A 167 -16.26 -1.81 -9.54
C LEU A 167 -14.99 -2.27 -8.80
N ASP A 168 -13.88 -2.36 -9.52
CA ASP A 168 -12.57 -2.67 -8.95
C ASP A 168 -12.06 -1.53 -8.04
N GLU A 169 -12.17 -0.27 -8.48
CA GLU A 169 -11.81 0.90 -7.67
C GLU A 169 -12.63 0.99 -6.37
N HIS A 170 -13.94 0.72 -6.44
CA HIS A 170 -14.79 0.69 -5.26
C HIS A 170 -14.39 -0.42 -4.27
N SER A 171 -14.01 -1.59 -4.79
CA SER A 171 -13.53 -2.72 -3.99
C SER A 171 -12.21 -2.40 -3.30
N HIS A 172 -11.26 -1.78 -4.01
CA HIS A 172 -9.99 -1.31 -3.43
C HIS A 172 -10.23 -0.30 -2.30
N MET A 173 -11.09 0.70 -2.55
CA MET A 173 -11.46 1.71 -1.56
C MET A 173 -12.09 1.07 -0.32
N THR A 174 -13.07 0.19 -0.51
CA THR A 174 -13.78 -0.50 0.57
C THR A 174 -12.83 -1.34 1.41
N PHE A 175 -11.91 -2.06 0.78
CA PHE A 175 -10.87 -2.80 1.49
C PHE A 175 -10.01 -1.88 2.35
N VAL A 176 -9.48 -0.79 1.80
CA VAL A 176 -8.62 0.13 2.56
C VAL A 176 -9.37 0.75 3.73
N LEU A 177 -10.62 1.17 3.54
CA LEU A 177 -11.44 1.75 4.61
C LEU A 177 -11.73 0.75 5.74
N ASN A 178 -12.13 -0.47 5.40
CA ASN A 178 -12.44 -1.52 6.38
C ASN A 178 -11.21 -1.96 7.18
N ASN A 179 -10.02 -1.84 6.58
CA ASN A 179 -8.76 -2.26 7.15
C ASN A 179 -7.87 -1.10 7.62
N LEU A 180 -8.36 0.15 7.58
CA LEU A 180 -7.56 1.34 7.82
C LEU A 180 -6.92 1.31 9.20
N LYS A 181 -7.67 0.91 10.23
CA LYS A 181 -7.13 0.79 11.59
C LYS A 181 -5.93 -0.16 11.64
N GLU A 182 -6.02 -1.32 11.00
CA GLU A 182 -4.95 -2.30 11.01
C GLU A 182 -3.74 -1.86 10.19
N ILE A 183 -3.97 -1.16 9.07
CA ILE A 183 -2.92 -0.50 8.27
C ILE A 183 -2.16 0.54 9.11
N LEU A 184 -2.88 1.38 9.87
CA LEU A 184 -2.26 2.39 10.72
C LEU A 184 -1.52 1.74 11.91
N ASP A 185 -2.12 0.72 12.55
CA ASP A 185 -1.50 -0.04 13.63
C ASP A 185 -0.24 -0.79 13.16
N LEU A 186 -0.16 -1.16 11.87
CA LEU A 186 1.02 -1.79 11.28
C LEU A 186 2.21 -0.81 11.17
N LEU A 187 1.92 0.47 10.93
CA LEU A 187 2.94 1.52 10.78
C LEU A 187 3.26 2.24 12.09
N ALA A 188 2.37 2.18 13.08
CA ALA A 188 2.56 2.78 14.39
C ALA A 188 3.76 2.16 15.11
N GLN A 189 4.56 3.01 15.74
CA GLN A 189 5.63 2.56 16.63
C GLN A 189 5.10 2.55 18.07
N PRO A 190 5.40 1.52 18.88
CA PRO A 190 5.15 1.61 20.31
C PRO A 190 6.10 2.65 20.89
N ASP A 191 5.58 3.81 21.27
CA ASP A 191 6.35 4.79 22.03
C ASP A 191 6.67 4.19 23.40
N VAL A 192 7.96 3.89 23.62
CA VAL A 192 8.47 3.43 24.92
C VAL A 192 8.59 4.56 25.94
N SER A 193 8.24 5.80 25.53
CA SER A 193 8.63 7.03 26.22
C SER A 193 7.45 7.88 26.72
N SER A 194 6.20 7.51 26.44
CA SER A 194 5.03 8.33 26.81
C SER A 194 4.02 7.56 27.67
N ASP A 195 3.76 8.05 28.89
CA ASP A 195 2.66 7.60 29.75
C ASP A 195 1.26 7.83 29.14
N THR A 196 1.18 8.60 28.04
CA THR A 196 -0.02 8.75 27.22
C THR A 196 -0.13 7.61 26.22
N LYS A 197 -1.22 6.83 26.29
CA LYS A 197 -1.59 5.74 25.35
C LYS A 197 -1.95 6.25 23.93
N GLU A 198 -1.35 7.35 23.48
CA GLU A 198 -1.61 7.95 22.17
C GLU A 198 -0.65 7.37 21.14
N THR A 199 -1.14 6.40 20.35
CA THR A 199 -0.39 5.88 19.20
C THR A 199 -0.21 6.98 18.18
N CYS A 200 1.05 7.31 17.87
CA CYS A 200 1.41 8.30 16.89
C CYS A 200 2.10 7.67 15.67
N LEU A 201 1.90 8.25 14.48
CA LEU A 201 2.63 7.84 13.27
C LEU A 201 3.79 8.78 13.00
N SER A 202 5.00 8.25 12.80
CA SER A 202 6.15 9.05 12.35
C SER A 202 5.94 9.60 10.93
N VAL A 203 6.73 10.60 10.53
CA VAL A 203 6.70 11.08 9.13
C VAL A 203 6.99 9.98 8.12
N ASP A 204 7.97 9.11 8.37
CA ASP A 204 8.24 7.95 7.50
C ASP A 204 6.99 7.07 7.30
N ALA A 205 6.16 6.93 8.34
CA ALA A 205 4.91 6.17 8.26
C ALA A 205 3.85 6.90 7.43
N VAL A 206 3.72 8.23 7.58
CA VAL A 206 2.82 9.04 6.75
C VAL A 206 3.25 9.04 5.28
N GLU A 207 4.55 9.12 5.00
CA GLU A 207 5.10 8.99 3.66
C GLU A 207 4.93 7.59 3.08
N ALA A 208 4.97 6.56 3.93
CA ALA A 208 4.67 5.19 3.52
C ALA A 208 3.19 5.00 3.18
N LEU A 209 2.25 5.67 3.88
CA LEU A 209 0.83 5.66 3.50
C LEU A 209 0.59 6.26 2.11
N GLY A 210 1.47 7.17 1.66
CA GLY A 210 1.49 7.68 0.27
C GLY A 210 1.67 6.59 -0.80
N PHE A 211 2.12 5.40 -0.40
CA PHE A 211 2.10 4.21 -1.26
C PHE A 211 0.65 3.83 -1.57
N ILE A 212 -0.27 3.79 -0.61
CA ILE A 212 -1.64 3.30 -0.85
C ILE A 212 -2.60 4.42 -1.23
N ILE A 213 -2.38 5.61 -0.67
CA ILE A 213 -3.31 6.74 -0.74
C ILE A 213 -2.61 7.91 -1.41
N ALA A 214 -3.25 8.46 -2.42
CA ALA A 214 -2.86 9.70 -3.07
C ALA A 214 -3.89 10.79 -2.79
N GLY A 215 -3.50 12.04 -3.00
CA GLY A 215 -4.38 13.17 -2.79
C GLY A 215 -4.08 14.35 -3.68
N SER A 216 -5.06 15.25 -3.78
CA SER A 216 -4.98 16.49 -4.55
C SER A 216 -5.83 17.57 -3.89
N VAL A 217 -5.44 18.83 -4.10
CA VAL A 217 -6.12 20.03 -3.60
C VAL A 217 -6.64 20.94 -4.70
N ASP A 218 -6.42 20.57 -5.97
CA ASP A 218 -6.72 21.37 -7.16
C ASP A 218 -7.61 20.61 -8.16
N SER A 219 -8.52 19.78 -7.63
CA SER A 219 -9.42 18.92 -8.43
C SER A 219 -8.68 17.88 -9.27
N ASN A 220 -7.69 17.20 -8.66
CA ASN A 220 -6.92 16.10 -9.24
C ASN A 220 -5.97 16.51 -10.38
N ARG A 221 -5.54 17.79 -10.43
CA ARG A 221 -4.56 18.25 -11.44
C ARG A 221 -3.13 17.98 -10.99
N THR A 222 -2.86 18.17 -9.70
CA THR A 222 -1.57 17.84 -9.09
C THR A 222 -1.76 16.83 -7.97
N GLU A 223 -1.00 15.74 -8.06
CA GLU A 223 -0.89 14.79 -6.98
C GLU A 223 0.04 15.35 -5.91
N LYS A 224 -0.38 15.27 -4.65
CA LYS A 224 0.39 15.65 -3.47
C LYS A 224 0.47 14.48 -2.52
N THR A 225 1.60 14.39 -1.83
CA THR A 225 1.75 13.39 -0.77
C THR A 225 0.83 13.69 0.40
N LEU A 226 0.45 12.67 1.17
CA LEU A 226 -0.33 12.86 2.39
C LEU A 226 0.37 13.78 3.39
N HIS A 227 1.71 13.74 3.44
CA HIS A 227 2.52 14.60 4.28
C HIS A 227 2.36 16.08 3.88
N GLU A 228 2.50 16.38 2.59
CA GLU A 228 2.32 17.74 2.06
C GLU A 228 0.91 18.27 2.36
N ILE A 229 -0.12 17.45 2.13
CA ILE A 229 -1.52 17.82 2.41
C ILE A 229 -1.72 18.09 3.90
N ALA A 230 -1.15 17.26 4.78
CA ALA A 230 -1.27 17.41 6.23
C ALA A 230 -0.61 18.69 6.76
N MET A 231 0.43 19.19 6.07
CA MET A 231 1.13 20.44 6.40
C MET A 231 0.43 21.70 5.91
N MET A 232 -0.55 21.60 4.99
CA MET A 232 -1.26 22.76 4.47
C MET A 232 -2.04 23.45 5.59
N GLN A 233 -1.93 24.79 5.70
CA GLN A 233 -2.57 25.58 6.76
C GLN A 233 -4.07 25.29 6.92
N GLN A 234 -4.77 25.01 5.82
CA GLN A 234 -6.21 24.72 5.82
C GLN A 234 -6.59 23.38 6.47
N VAL A 235 -5.63 22.45 6.54
CA VAL A 235 -5.82 21.06 7.01
C VAL A 235 -5.09 20.83 8.32
N TYR A 236 -4.03 21.59 8.59
CA TYR A 236 -3.14 21.46 9.75
C TYR A 236 -3.89 21.29 11.08
N GLN A 237 -4.91 22.14 11.34
CA GLN A 237 -5.69 22.09 12.58
C GLN A 237 -6.61 20.86 12.68
N LYS A 238 -6.94 20.24 11.54
CA LYS A 238 -7.83 19.06 11.44
C LYS A 238 -7.06 17.74 11.28
N SER A 239 -5.80 17.78 10.83
CA SER A 239 -4.98 16.59 10.58
C SER A 239 -4.39 15.98 11.85
N GLY A 240 -4.35 16.73 12.96
CA GLY A 240 -3.71 16.31 14.20
C GLY A 240 -2.18 16.25 14.11
N TYR A 241 -1.58 16.95 13.12
CA TYR A 241 -0.14 17.05 12.95
C TYR A 241 0.49 17.92 14.05
N SER A 242 1.48 17.40 14.77
CA SER A 242 2.31 18.18 15.70
C SER A 242 3.71 18.40 15.11
N LYS A 243 4.24 19.62 15.26
CA LYS A 243 5.64 19.94 14.93
C LYS A 243 6.64 19.47 16.00
N VAL A 244 6.17 19.26 17.25
CA VAL A 244 7.04 19.00 18.41
C VAL A 244 7.41 17.52 18.52
N ASN A 245 6.45 16.65 18.21
CA ASN A 245 6.70 15.25 17.88
C ASN A 245 6.17 15.12 16.46
N VAL A 246 7.05 14.85 15.50
CA VAL A 246 6.75 14.74 14.06
C VAL A 246 5.81 13.55 13.83
N ALA A 247 4.55 13.73 14.25
CA ALA A 247 3.64 12.66 14.54
C ALA A 247 2.16 13.11 14.58
N THR A 248 1.27 12.21 14.15
CA THR A 248 -0.19 12.42 14.19
C THR A 248 -0.78 11.66 15.38
N SER A 249 -1.52 12.34 16.27
CA SER A 249 -2.01 11.74 17.51
C SER A 249 -3.40 11.09 17.40
N ARG A 250 -3.63 10.09 18.26
CA ARG A 250 -4.91 9.37 18.41
C ARG A 250 -5.87 10.15 19.30
N SER A 251 -7.12 10.32 18.87
CA SER A 251 -8.22 10.79 19.74
C SER A 251 -8.96 9.59 20.35
N PRO A 252 -9.62 9.73 21.51
CA PRO A 252 -10.51 8.70 22.08
C PRO A 252 -11.66 8.26 21.16
N ARG A 253 -11.86 8.90 20.00
CA ARG A 253 -12.85 8.52 18.97
C ARG A 253 -12.23 7.93 17.67
N GLY A 254 -10.91 7.74 17.59
CA GLY A 254 -10.20 7.23 16.40
C GLY A 254 -9.02 8.11 15.95
N TRP A 255 -8.25 7.63 14.96
CA TRP A 255 -7.12 8.36 14.34
C TRP A 255 -7.62 9.67 13.70
N LYS A 256 -7.06 10.83 14.08
CA LYS A 256 -7.48 12.16 13.61
C LYS A 256 -6.94 12.56 12.23
N LEU A 257 -6.29 11.64 11.50
CA LEU A 257 -6.15 11.77 10.04
C LEU A 257 -7.50 11.46 9.35
N VAL A 258 -8.60 12.00 9.87
CA VAL A 258 -9.91 12.04 9.22
C VAL A 258 -9.97 13.34 8.43
N VAL A 259 -9.17 13.44 7.37
CA VAL A 259 -9.73 14.06 6.17
C VAL A 259 -10.85 13.11 5.81
N ARG A 260 -12.10 13.46 6.14
CA ARG A 260 -13.30 12.66 5.87
C ARG A 260 -13.15 12.00 4.50
N LEU A 261 -12.85 10.70 4.46
CA LEU A 261 -13.04 9.81 3.30
C LEU A 261 -14.55 9.61 3.01
N GLN A 262 -15.38 10.56 3.42
CA GLN A 262 -16.84 10.61 3.35
C GLN A 262 -17.32 11.63 2.29
N ALA A 263 -16.46 12.03 1.36
CA ALA A 263 -16.83 12.97 0.28
C ALA A 263 -16.58 12.41 -1.14
N LEU A 264 -16.64 11.08 -1.31
CA LEU A 264 -16.70 10.44 -2.62
C LEU A 264 -18.13 9.95 -2.86
N HIS A 265 -19.03 10.87 -3.18
CA HIS A 265 -20.26 10.53 -3.88
C HIS A 265 -19.92 10.39 -5.37
N PRO A 266 -20.44 9.37 -6.08
CA PRO A 266 -20.38 9.34 -7.54
C PRO A 266 -21.16 10.55 -8.11
N PRO A 267 -20.75 11.11 -9.26
CA PRO A 267 -21.51 12.17 -9.90
C PRO A 267 -22.81 11.57 -10.49
N HIS A 268 -23.91 12.27 -10.22
CA HIS A 268 -25.24 12.16 -10.83
C HIS A 268 -26.13 10.93 -10.55
N ALA A 269 -27.27 11.21 -9.92
CA ALA A 269 -28.56 10.92 -10.55
C ALA A 269 -29.36 12.23 -10.56
N ALA A 270 -29.61 12.75 -11.75
CA ALA A 270 -30.55 13.84 -11.98
C ALA A 270 -31.97 13.35 -11.72
N SER A 271 -32.78 14.18 -11.06
CA SER A 271 -34.22 14.36 -11.26
C SER A 271 -34.58 15.72 -10.68
#